data_AF-A0A158S0P3-F1
#
_entry.id   AF-A0A158S0P3-F1
#
_cell.length_a   1.000
_cell.length_b   1.000
_cell.length_c   1.000
_cell.angle_alpha   90.00
_cell.angle_beta   90.00
_cell.angle_gamma   90.00
#
_symmetry.space_group_name_H-M   'P 1'
#
loop_
_entity.id
_entity.type
_entity.pdbx_description
1 polymer ?
#
loop_
_entity_poly.entity_id
_entity_poly.type
_entity_poly.pdbx_seq_one_letter_code
_entity_poly.pdbx_strand_id
1 'polypeptide(L)'
;MKTFQIEIVQVVTVKLDETKFDETFMSEFRDSFFQFDSIEEHAEHIAQLEARGLIADYKPFIEGYGPAEDMGITTKVETVDTDIIRGGGA
;
A
#
# COMPACT_ATOMS: atom_id res chain seq x y z
N MET A 1 2.00 -34.38 -5.33
CA MET A 1 1.87 -32.95 -5.00
C MET A 1 0.45 -32.50 -5.32
N LYS A 2 -0.11 -31.60 -4.53
CA LYS A 2 -1.43 -31.00 -4.77
C LYS A 2 -1.25 -29.49 -4.89
N THR A 3 -1.87 -28.88 -5.90
CA THR A 3 -1.85 -27.44 -6.14
C THR A 3 -3.17 -26.85 -5.68
N PHE A 4 -3.13 -25.66 -5.09
CA PHE A 4 -4.29 -24.87 -4.70
C PHE A 4 -4.15 -23.49 -5.30
N GLN A 5 -5.27 -22.90 -5.72
CA GLN A 5 -5.36 -21.48 -6.03
C GLN A 5 -6.17 -20.83 -4.91
N ILE A 6 -5.63 -19.77 -4.33
CA ILE A 6 -6.24 -19.04 -3.21
C ILE A 6 -6.38 -17.59 -3.66
N GLU A 7 -7.59 -17.04 -3.59
CA GLU A 7 -7.82 -15.62 -3.67
C GLU A 7 -7.65 -15.00 -2.29
N ILE A 8 -7.00 -13.84 -2.23
CA ILE A 8 -6.82 -13.07 -1.01
C ILE A 8 -7.28 -11.65 -1.34
N VAL A 9 -8.27 -11.15 -0.61
CA VAL A 9 -8.76 -9.77 -0.72
C VAL A 9 -8.52 -9.07 0.59
N GLN A 10 -7.89 -7.89 0.54
CA GLN A 10 -7.68 -7.05 1.71
C GLN A 10 -8.30 -5.68 1.48
N VAL A 11 -8.91 -5.13 2.52
CA VAL A 11 -9.32 -3.72 2.55
C VAL A 11 -8.39 -2.99 3.50
N VAL A 12 -7.67 -2.00 2.97
CA VAL A 12 -6.72 -1.19 3.73
C VAL A 12 -7.19 0.25 3.76
N THR A 13 -7.36 0.81 4.96
CA THR A 13 -7.55 2.24 5.14
C THR A 13 -6.18 2.91 5.15
N VAL A 14 -5.99 3.89 4.26
CA VAL A 14 -4.79 4.74 4.23
C VAL A 14 -5.20 6.17 4.54
N LYS A 15 -4.47 6.82 5.46
CA LYS A 15 -4.58 8.27 5.68
C LYS A 15 -3.24 8.91 5.37
N LEU A 16 -3.30 9.98 4.59
CA LEU A 16 -2.16 10.78 4.20
C LEU A 16 -2.41 12.22 4.63
N ASP A 17 -1.39 12.89 5.14
CA ASP A 17 -1.38 14.33 5.30
C ASP A 17 -1.05 14.96 3.94
N GLU A 18 -2.06 15.45 3.22
CA GLU A 18 -1.90 16.05 1.88
C GLU A 18 -0.87 17.19 1.86
N THR A 19 -0.65 17.88 2.99
CA THR A 19 0.36 18.95 3.06
C THR A 19 1.80 18.44 2.96
N LYS A 20 2.02 17.14 3.11
CA LYS A 20 3.33 16.47 2.94
C LYS A 20 3.55 15.95 1.51
N PHE A 21 2.50 15.91 0.70
CA PHE A 21 2.52 15.48 -0.69
C PHE A 21 2.40 16.69 -1.62
N ASP A 22 3.25 17.69 -1.40
CA ASP A 22 3.31 18.86 -2.27
C ASP A 22 3.98 18.53 -3.62
N GLU A 23 3.89 19.45 -4.58
CA GLU A 23 4.46 19.24 -5.92
C GLU A 23 5.97 18.94 -5.88
N THR A 24 6.70 19.45 -4.89
CA THR A 24 8.14 19.21 -4.77
C THR A 24 8.39 17.75 -4.44
N PHE A 25 7.75 17.25 -3.37
CA PHE A 25 7.84 15.85 -2.99
C PHE A 25 7.34 14.92 -4.11
N MET A 26 6.17 15.22 -4.68
CA MET A 26 5.56 14.42 -5.74
C MET A 26 6.47 14.32 -6.97
N SER A 27 7.08 15.44 -7.40
CA SER A 27 8.02 15.44 -8.51
C SER A 27 9.29 14.64 -8.21
N GLU A 28 9.90 14.81 -7.03
CA GLU A 28 11.09 14.06 -6.63
C GLU A 28 10.82 12.56 -6.54
N PHE A 29 9.65 12.18 -6.02
CA PHE A 29 9.22 10.80 -5.96
C PHE A 29 9.06 10.21 -7.37
N ARG A 30 8.39 10.92 -8.28
CA ARG A 30 8.21 10.48 -9.68
C ARG A 30 9.53 10.25 -10.41
N ASP A 31 10.52 11.11 -10.17
CA ASP A 31 11.82 11.03 -10.82
C ASP A 31 12.67 9.87 -10.29
N SER A 32 12.45 9.47 -9.03
CA SER A 32 13.29 8.48 -8.33
C SER A 32 12.66 7.09 -8.19
N PHE A 33 11.33 7.00 -8.16
CA PHE A 33 10.57 5.79 -7.84
C PHE A 33 9.54 5.46 -8.92
N PHE A 34 8.27 5.80 -8.71
CA PHE A 34 7.16 5.46 -9.60
C PHE A 34 6.51 6.74 -10.14
N GLN A 35 6.07 6.71 -11.40
CA GLN A 35 5.41 7.84 -12.07
C GLN A 35 3.97 8.03 -11.57
N PHE A 36 3.81 8.45 -10.31
CA PHE A 36 2.53 8.80 -9.70
C PHE A 36 2.26 10.29 -9.80
N ASP A 37 1.17 10.64 -10.45
CA ASP A 37 0.77 12.03 -10.71
C ASP A 37 -0.25 12.54 -9.69
N SER A 38 -0.74 11.67 -8.79
CA SER A 38 -1.81 11.97 -7.84
C SER A 38 -1.58 11.35 -6.46
N ILE A 39 -2.07 12.01 -5.42
CA ILE A 39 -1.96 11.50 -4.04
C ILE A 39 -2.70 10.17 -3.86
N GLU A 40 -3.74 9.92 -4.66
CA GLU A 40 -4.48 8.67 -4.71
C GLU A 40 -3.59 7.50 -5.13
N GLU A 41 -2.73 7.67 -6.14
CA GLU A 41 -1.78 6.63 -6.56
C GLU A 41 -0.75 6.32 -5.46
N HIS A 42 -0.32 7.35 -4.71
CA HIS A 42 0.52 7.12 -3.53
C HIS A 42 -0.25 6.34 -2.45
N ALA A 43 -1.53 6.64 -2.22
CA ALA A 43 -2.36 5.90 -1.28
C ALA A 43 -2.53 4.43 -1.70
N GLU A 44 -2.76 4.15 -2.99
CA GLU A 44 -2.82 2.78 -3.53
C GLU A 44 -1.51 2.03 -3.32
N HIS A 45 -0.37 2.66 -3.60
CA HIS A 45 0.93 2.04 -3.39
C HIS A 45 1.19 1.73 -1.91
N ILE A 46 0.90 2.67 -1.01
CA ILE A 46 1.03 2.47 0.44
C ILE A 46 0.10 1.34 0.92
N ALA A 47 -1.14 1.26 0.41
CA ALA A 47 -2.05 0.16 0.71
C ALA A 47 -1.47 -1.20 0.29
N GLN A 48 -0.83 -1.28 -0.87
CA GLN A 48 -0.15 -2.50 -1.33
C GLN A 48 1.06 -2.87 -0.45
N LEU A 49 1.81 -1.89 0.05
CA LEU A 49 2.92 -2.13 0.98
C LEU A 49 2.39 -2.69 2.31
N GLU A 50 1.34 -2.10 2.86
CA GLU A 50 0.65 -2.59 4.06
C GLU A 50 0.13 -4.02 3.87
N ALA A 51 -0.61 -4.27 2.78
CA ALA A 51 -1.20 -5.58 2.49
C ALA A 51 -0.15 -6.70 2.35
N ARG A 52 1.10 -6.35 2.03
CA ARG A 52 2.25 -7.26 1.95
C ARG A 52 3.03 -7.37 3.27
N GLY A 53 2.63 -6.65 4.32
CA GLY A 53 3.31 -6.62 5.60
C GLY A 53 4.67 -5.91 5.56
N LEU A 54 4.84 -4.95 4.64
CA LEU A 54 6.10 -4.20 4.46
C LEU A 54 6.18 -2.92 5.30
N ILE A 55 5.09 -2.56 5.98
CA ILE A 55 5.02 -1.44 6.92
C ILE A 55 5.01 -2.06 8.33
N ALA A 56 6.09 -1.87 9.10
CA ALA A 56 6.28 -2.51 10.42
C ALA A 56 5.79 -1.64 11.60
N ASP A 57 5.25 -2.30 12.64
CA ASP A 57 4.39 -1.75 13.69
C ASP A 57 4.99 -0.79 14.75
N TYR A 58 6.23 -0.28 14.61
CA TYR A 58 6.82 0.57 15.67
C TYR A 58 7.46 1.89 15.26
N LYS A 59 7.66 2.10 13.95
CA LYS A 59 8.09 3.35 13.27
C LYS A 59 8.48 2.98 11.84
N PRO A 60 7.51 2.72 10.97
CA PRO A 60 7.82 2.23 9.64
C PRO A 60 8.56 3.31 8.86
N PHE A 61 9.80 3.03 8.48
CA PHE A 61 10.41 3.69 7.35
C PHE A 61 9.84 3.03 6.10
N ILE A 62 9.17 3.82 5.27
CA ILE A 62 8.60 3.35 4.01
C ILE A 62 9.54 3.82 2.90
N GLU A 63 10.13 2.88 2.16
CA GLU A 63 11.04 3.22 1.06
C GLU A 63 10.34 4.14 0.05
N GLY A 64 11.01 5.25 -0.28
CA GLY A 64 10.47 6.33 -1.13
C GLY A 64 9.69 7.41 -0.39
N TYR A 65 9.16 7.15 0.81
CA TYR A 65 8.40 8.14 1.59
C TYR A 65 9.16 8.60 2.84
N GLY A 66 10.06 7.78 3.38
CA GLY A 66 10.76 8.08 4.62
C GLY A 66 10.00 7.58 5.86
N PRO A 67 10.28 8.14 7.06
CA PRO A 67 9.53 7.80 8.26
C PRO A 67 8.04 8.14 8.11
N ALA A 68 7.16 7.15 8.26
CA ALA A 68 5.72 7.31 8.03
C ALA A 68 5.10 8.40 8.93
N GLU A 69 5.53 8.49 10.18
CA GLU A 69 5.07 9.51 11.13
C GLU A 69 5.40 10.94 10.65
N ASP A 70 6.59 11.15 10.09
CA ASP A 70 7.05 12.47 9.61
C ASP A 70 6.28 12.92 8.36
N MET A 71 5.81 11.96 7.56
CA MET A 71 4.99 12.16 6.36
C MET A 71 3.48 12.12 6.62
N GLY A 72 3.05 11.96 7.88
CA GLY A 72 1.63 11.88 8.21
C GLY A 72 0.92 10.68 7.57
N ILE A 73 1.64 9.57 7.35
CA ILE A 73 1.12 8.34 6.76
C ILE A 73 0.66 7.41 7.88
N THR A 74 -0.59 6.94 7.80
CA THR A 74 -1.07 5.83 8.65
C THR A 74 -1.85 4.83 7.81
N THR A 75 -1.70 3.56 8.14
CA THR A 75 -2.34 2.43 7.45
C THR A 75 -3.05 1.55 8.46
N LYS A 76 -4.10 0.87 8.02
CA LYS A 76 -4.79 -0.14 8.81
C LYS A 76 -5.46 -1.17 7.89
N VAL A 77 -5.09 -2.43 8.03
CA VAL A 77 -5.85 -3.54 7.44
C VAL A 77 -7.17 -3.66 8.19
N GLU A 78 -8.27 -3.41 7.51
CA GLU A 78 -9.63 -3.50 8.07
C GLU A 78 -10.18 -4.93 7.99
N THR A 79 -10.01 -5.56 6.83
CA THR A 79 -10.46 -6.92 6.59
C THR A 79 -9.46 -7.69 5.73
N VAL A 80 -9.43 -8.99 5.96
CA VAL A 80 -8.73 -9.97 5.11
C VAL A 80 -9.72 -11.08 4.83
N ASP A 81 -10.02 -11.31 3.56
CA ASP A 81 -10.85 -12.40 3.09
C ASP A 81 -10.02 -13.36 2.26
N THR A 82 -10.29 -14.66 2.39
CA THR A 82 -9.50 -15.71 1.75
C THR A 82 -10.38 -16.83 1.25
N ASP A 83 -10.27 -17.14 -0.03
CA ASP A 83 -11.10 -18.14 -0.68
C ASP A 83 -10.26 -19.14 -1.50
N ILE A 84 -10.58 -20.43 -1.40
CA ILE A 84 -9.99 -21.45 -2.27
C ILE A 84 -10.73 -21.40 -3.61
N ILE A 85 -10.04 -21.00 -4.67
CA ILE A 85 -10.54 -21.08 -6.04
C ILE A 85 -10.55 -22.56 -6.45
N ARG A 86 -11.71 -23.19 -6.28
CA ARG A 86 -11.99 -24.51 -6.84
C ARG A 86 -12.42 -24.26 -8.28
N GLY A 87 -11.55 -24.58 -9.24
CA GLY A 87 -11.84 -24.38 -10.67
C GLY A 87 -13.28 -24.82 -11.01
N GLY A 88 -14.11 -23.86 -11.38
CA GLY A 88 -15.47 -24.12 -11.82
C GLY A 88 -15.43 -24.79 -13.18
N GLY A 89 -15.93 -26.02 -13.25
CA GLY A 89 -16.39 -26.57 -14.52
C GLY A 89 -17.68 -25.85 -14.92
N ALA A 90 -17.60 -25.03 -15.95
CA ALA A 90 -18.58 -24.80 -17.02
C ALA A 90 -18.03 -23.67 -17.92
#